data_AF-D0EW75-F1
#
_entry.id   AF-D0EW75-F1
#
_cell.length_a   1.000
_cell.length_b   1.000
_cell.length_c   1.000
_cell.angle_alpha   90.00
_cell.angle_beta   90.00
_cell.angle_gamma   90.00
#
_symmetry.space_group_name_H-M   'P 1'
#
loop_
_entity.id
_entity.type
_entity.pdbx_description
1 polymer ?
#
loop_
_entity_poly.entity_id
_entity_poly.type
_entity_poly.pdbx_seq_one_letter_code
_entity_poly.pdbx_strand_id
1 'polypeptide(L)'
;MTSTSIPTFPFDRPVPTEPSPMLSELRNSCPVAPIELPSGHTAWLVTRFDDVKGVLSDKRFSCRAAAHPSSPPFVPFVQLCPSLLSIDGPQHTAARRLLAQGLNPGFIARMRPVVQQIVDNALDDLAAAEPPVDFQEIVSVPIGEQLMAKLLGVEPETVHELAAHVDAAMSVCEIGDEEVSRRWSALCTMVIDILHRKLAEPGDDLLSTIAQANR
;
A
#
# COMPACT_ATOMS: atom_id res chain seq x y z
N MET A 1 -18.30 -37.39 11.45
CA MET A 1 -17.68 -36.43 10.52
C MET A 1 -17.77 -35.08 11.20
N THR A 2 -16.74 -34.66 11.92
CA THR A 2 -16.71 -33.34 12.56
C THR A 2 -16.61 -32.30 11.46
N SER A 3 -17.67 -31.51 11.29
CA SER A 3 -17.69 -30.37 10.39
C SER A 3 -16.69 -29.34 10.90
N THR A 4 -15.45 -29.35 10.38
CA THR A 4 -14.49 -28.29 10.66
C THR A 4 -14.99 -27.04 9.96
N SER A 5 -15.49 -26.08 10.74
CA SER A 5 -15.93 -24.78 10.25
C SER A 5 -14.76 -24.03 9.60
N ILE A 6 -15.01 -23.41 8.45
CA ILE A 6 -14.04 -22.55 7.77
C ILE A 6 -13.83 -21.29 8.63
N PRO A 7 -12.59 -20.94 9.02
CA PRO A 7 -12.35 -19.77 9.85
C PRO A 7 -12.51 -18.47 9.04
N THR A 8 -13.13 -17.46 9.65
CA THR A 8 -13.33 -16.13 9.05
C THR A 8 -12.08 -15.28 9.19
N PHE A 9 -11.67 -14.63 8.10
CA PHE A 9 -10.55 -13.70 8.02
C PHE A 9 -11.06 -12.25 7.97
N PRO A 10 -10.32 -11.24 8.48
CA PRO A 10 -9.05 -11.32 9.20
C PRO A 10 -9.18 -11.95 10.60
N PHE A 11 -8.10 -12.57 11.07
CA PHE A 11 -8.07 -13.17 12.41
C PHE A 11 -7.72 -12.15 13.49
N ASP A 12 -8.31 -12.33 14.69
CA ASP A 12 -8.06 -11.47 15.84
C ASP A 12 -6.58 -11.42 16.23
N ARG A 13 -6.13 -10.21 16.59
CA ARG A 13 -4.78 -9.92 17.08
C ARG A 13 -4.87 -9.44 18.52
N PRO A 14 -4.80 -10.34 19.52
CA PRO A 14 -4.94 -9.96 20.93
C PRO A 14 -3.77 -9.11 21.43
N VAL A 15 -2.60 -9.23 20.80
CA VAL A 15 -1.42 -8.42 21.08
C VAL A 15 -1.11 -7.56 19.84
N PRO A 16 -1.17 -6.22 19.92
CA PRO A 16 -1.00 -5.33 18.77
C PRO A 16 0.35 -5.47 18.04
N THR A 17 1.39 -5.89 18.74
CA THR A 17 2.75 -6.07 18.20
C THR A 17 3.01 -7.48 17.66
N GLU A 18 2.08 -8.42 17.81
CA GLU A 18 2.25 -9.80 17.36
C GLU A 18 1.25 -10.17 16.25
N PRO A 19 1.57 -11.16 15.38
CA PRO A 19 0.59 -11.76 14.49
C PRO A 19 -0.50 -12.51 15.25
N SER A 20 -1.64 -12.74 14.61
CA SER A 20 -2.72 -13.57 15.20
C SER A 20 -2.21 -14.99 15.53
N PRO A 21 -2.52 -15.55 16.71
CA PRO A 21 -2.23 -16.95 17.05
C PRO A 21 -2.79 -17.95 16.03
N MET A 22 -3.93 -17.64 15.41
CA MET A 22 -4.56 -18.45 14.37
C MET A 22 -3.63 -18.68 13.16
N LEU A 23 -2.83 -17.67 12.78
CA LEU A 23 -1.84 -17.83 11.71
C LEU A 23 -0.78 -18.87 12.06
N SER A 24 -0.35 -18.91 13.33
CA SER A 24 0.60 -19.91 13.81
C SER A 24 0.00 -21.30 13.90
N GLU A 25 -1.26 -21.41 14.33
CA GLU A 25 -1.99 -22.67 14.35
C GLU A 25 -2.13 -23.26 12.95
N LEU A 26 -2.68 -22.49 12.00
CA LEU A 26 -2.87 -22.93 10.61
C LEU A 26 -1.54 -23.31 9.96
N ARG A 27 -0.46 -22.54 10.16
CA ARG A 27 0.87 -22.88 9.64
C ARG A 27 1.38 -24.26 10.06
N ASN A 28 0.99 -24.71 11.27
CA ASN A 28 1.40 -25.99 11.81
C ASN A 28 0.43 -27.13 11.41
N SER A 29 -0.88 -26.89 11.48
CA SER A 29 -1.91 -27.93 11.32
C SER A 29 -2.48 -28.03 9.90
N CYS A 30 -2.65 -26.91 9.20
CA CYS A 30 -3.25 -26.81 7.87
C CYS A 30 -2.64 -25.62 7.10
N PRO A 31 -1.42 -25.75 6.55
CA PRO A 31 -0.65 -24.61 6.05
C PRO A 31 -1.22 -23.96 4.79
N VAL A 32 -2.13 -24.67 4.10
CA VAL A 32 -2.97 -24.17 3.01
C VAL A 32 -4.42 -24.42 3.43
N ALA A 33 -5.02 -23.45 4.10
CA ALA A 33 -6.34 -23.57 4.70
C ALA A 33 -7.40 -22.81 3.89
N PRO A 34 -8.62 -23.35 3.73
CA PRO A 34 -9.74 -22.53 3.27
C PRO A 34 -10.10 -21.51 4.36
N ILE A 35 -10.42 -20.28 3.97
CA ILE A 35 -10.87 -19.21 4.84
C ILE A 35 -12.10 -18.52 4.25
N GLU A 36 -12.94 -17.95 5.10
CA GLU A 36 -14.04 -17.08 4.67
C GLU A 36 -13.57 -15.62 4.71
N LEU A 37 -13.74 -14.89 3.63
CA LEU A 37 -13.41 -13.47 3.52
C LEU A 37 -14.56 -12.61 4.04
N PRO A 38 -14.31 -11.34 4.42
CA PRO A 38 -15.37 -10.40 4.79
C PRO A 38 -16.48 -10.25 3.74
N SER A 39 -16.17 -10.52 2.48
CA SER A 39 -17.15 -10.55 1.38
C SER A 39 -18.08 -11.77 1.36
N GLY A 40 -17.92 -12.72 2.30
CA GLY A 40 -18.63 -14.01 2.35
C GLY A 40 -18.10 -15.06 1.38
N HIS A 41 -17.09 -14.73 0.56
CA HIS A 41 -16.47 -15.70 -0.35
C HIS A 41 -15.41 -16.54 0.35
N THR A 42 -15.16 -17.75 -0.15
CA THR A 42 -14.04 -18.59 0.31
C THR A 42 -12.76 -18.29 -0.48
N ALA A 43 -11.63 -18.25 0.21
CA ALA A 43 -10.30 -18.17 -0.38
C ALA A 43 -9.33 -19.19 0.26
N TRP A 44 -8.17 -19.39 -0.35
CA TRP A 44 -7.08 -20.18 0.23
C TRP A 44 -6.08 -19.28 0.93
N LEU A 45 -5.79 -19.58 2.19
CA LEU A 45 -4.74 -18.93 2.97
C LEU A 45 -3.50 -19.81 3.04
N VAL A 46 -2.38 -19.30 2.54
CA VAL A 46 -1.08 -19.98 2.55
C VAL A 46 -0.18 -19.35 3.61
N THR A 47 0.43 -20.15 4.48
CA THR A 47 1.04 -19.63 5.73
C THR A 47 2.50 -20.06 5.96
N ARG A 48 3.00 -21.11 5.29
CA ARG A 48 4.42 -21.52 5.36
C ARG A 48 5.25 -20.70 4.39
N PHE A 49 6.47 -20.35 4.80
CA PHE A 49 7.37 -19.50 4.02
C PHE A 49 7.60 -20.02 2.60
N ASP A 50 7.95 -21.30 2.45
CA ASP A 50 8.24 -21.88 1.13
C ASP A 50 7.00 -21.93 0.23
N ASP A 51 5.83 -22.22 0.80
CA ASP A 51 4.57 -22.25 0.07
C ASP A 51 4.16 -20.83 -0.38
N VAL A 52 4.27 -19.83 0.50
CA VAL A 52 4.01 -18.42 0.17
C VAL A 52 4.96 -17.96 -0.94
N LYS A 53 6.26 -18.23 -0.80
CA LYS A 53 7.25 -17.90 -1.84
C LYS A 53 6.95 -18.60 -3.16
N GLY A 54 6.53 -19.87 -3.11
CA GLY A 54 6.13 -20.65 -4.27
C GLY A 54 4.94 -20.01 -5.00
N VAL A 55 3.87 -19.69 -4.27
CA VAL A 55 2.68 -19.03 -4.82
C VAL A 55 3.01 -17.65 -5.40
N LEU A 56 3.77 -16.82 -4.68
CA LEU A 56 4.09 -15.45 -5.12
C LEU A 56 5.08 -15.38 -6.30
N SER A 57 5.78 -16.47 -6.63
CA SER A 57 6.76 -16.50 -7.72
C SER A 57 6.31 -17.32 -8.94
N ASP A 58 5.28 -18.14 -8.79
CA ASP A 58 4.76 -18.99 -9.85
C ASP A 58 3.73 -18.25 -10.72
N LYS A 59 3.99 -18.18 -12.03
CA LYS A 59 3.17 -17.47 -13.02
C LYS A 59 1.76 -18.04 -13.21
N ARG A 60 1.46 -19.20 -12.64
CA ARG A 60 0.10 -19.78 -12.62
C ARG A 60 -0.82 -19.02 -11.67
N PHE A 61 -0.28 -18.34 -10.66
CA PHE A 61 -1.04 -17.43 -9.80
C PHE A 61 -0.97 -16.02 -10.40
N SER A 62 -2.13 -15.40 -10.60
CA SER A 62 -2.29 -14.18 -11.39
C SER A 62 -3.00 -13.11 -10.57
N CYS A 63 -2.32 -11.98 -10.35
CA CYS A 63 -2.92 -10.82 -9.72
C CYS A 63 -4.01 -10.20 -10.60
N ARG A 64 -3.84 -10.25 -11.93
CA ARG A 64 -4.86 -9.80 -12.89
C ARG A 64 -6.12 -10.64 -12.83
N ALA A 65 -6.00 -11.96 -12.70
CA ALA A 65 -7.14 -12.83 -12.52
C ALA A 65 -7.84 -12.56 -11.18
N ALA A 66 -7.07 -12.37 -10.10
CA ALA A 66 -7.62 -12.02 -8.79
C ALA A 66 -8.36 -10.66 -8.78
N ALA A 67 -7.92 -9.70 -9.61
CA ALA A 67 -8.56 -8.40 -9.77
C ALA A 67 -9.76 -8.38 -10.72
N HIS A 68 -10.12 -9.51 -11.34
CA HIS A 68 -11.29 -9.58 -12.22
C HIS A 68 -12.59 -9.42 -11.39
N PRO A 69 -13.63 -8.70 -11.88
CA PRO A 69 -14.87 -8.49 -11.13
C PRO A 69 -15.61 -9.76 -10.71
N SER A 70 -15.36 -10.88 -11.39
CA SER A 70 -15.95 -12.19 -11.05
C SER A 70 -15.13 -13.02 -10.05
N SER A 71 -13.97 -12.52 -9.61
CA SER A 71 -13.13 -13.19 -8.63
C SER A 71 -13.55 -12.82 -7.21
N PRO A 72 -13.40 -13.72 -6.21
CA PRO A 72 -13.68 -13.44 -4.81
C PRO A 72 -12.99 -12.15 -4.33
N PRO A 73 -13.72 -11.06 -4.05
CA PRO A 73 -13.09 -9.86 -3.57
C PRO A 73 -12.74 -10.03 -2.08
N PHE A 74 -11.65 -9.40 -1.64
CA PHE A 74 -11.30 -9.38 -0.22
C PHE A 74 -12.41 -8.72 0.61
N VAL A 75 -12.90 -7.58 0.14
CA VAL A 75 -14.06 -6.86 0.68
C VAL A 75 -14.98 -6.44 -0.48
N PRO A 76 -16.31 -6.33 -0.27
CA PRO A 76 -17.28 -6.14 -1.37
C PRO A 76 -17.03 -4.93 -2.28
N PHE A 77 -16.39 -3.88 -1.76
CA PHE A 77 -16.31 -2.55 -2.37
C PHE A 77 -14.92 -2.18 -2.93
N VAL A 78 -13.87 -2.96 -2.65
CA VAL A 78 -12.52 -2.65 -3.18
C VAL A 78 -12.36 -3.26 -4.56
N GLN A 79 -12.80 -2.51 -5.58
CA GLN A 79 -12.30 -2.70 -6.94
C GLN A 79 -11.02 -1.86 -7.09
N LEU A 80 -9.88 -2.53 -7.01
CA LEU A 80 -8.59 -1.88 -7.24
C LEU A 80 -8.59 -1.28 -8.64
N CYS A 81 -8.37 0.04 -8.74
CA CYS A 81 -8.03 0.65 -10.03
C CYS A 81 -6.88 -0.13 -10.68
N PRO A 82 -6.79 -0.11 -12.03
CA PRO A 82 -5.64 -0.65 -12.73
C PRO A 82 -4.35 -0.09 -12.11
N SER A 83 -3.55 -0.96 -11.51
CA SER A 83 -2.34 -0.61 -10.81
C SER A 83 -1.30 -1.70 -11.05
N LEU A 84 -0.06 -1.45 -10.63
CA LEU A 84 0.97 -2.49 -10.65
C LEU A 84 0.58 -3.75 -9.86
N LEU A 85 -0.36 -3.62 -8.90
CA LEU A 85 -0.84 -4.74 -8.10
C LEU A 85 -1.93 -5.58 -8.80
N SER A 86 -2.48 -5.11 -9.93
CA SER A 86 -3.58 -5.78 -10.64
C SER A 86 -3.25 -6.19 -12.08
N ILE A 87 -1.98 -6.14 -12.47
CA ILE A 87 -1.49 -6.56 -13.80
C ILE A 87 -0.38 -7.60 -13.70
N ASP A 88 -0.24 -8.44 -14.74
CA ASP A 88 0.76 -9.51 -14.81
C ASP A 88 1.61 -9.41 -16.08
N GLY A 89 2.68 -10.22 -16.15
CA GLY A 89 3.40 -10.51 -17.38
C GLY A 89 4.10 -9.29 -18.00
N PRO A 90 4.06 -9.11 -19.33
CA PRO A 90 4.78 -8.03 -20.02
C PRO A 90 4.36 -6.62 -19.58
N GLN A 91 3.07 -6.41 -19.32
CA GLN A 91 2.56 -5.10 -18.86
C GLN A 91 3.13 -4.75 -17.48
N HIS A 92 3.08 -5.68 -16.52
CA HIS A 92 3.71 -5.52 -15.22
C HIS A 92 5.21 -5.26 -15.34
N THR A 93 5.90 -6.03 -16.18
CA THR A 93 7.36 -5.91 -16.38
C THR A 93 7.74 -4.54 -16.93
N ALA A 94 6.98 -4.02 -17.90
CA ALA A 94 7.21 -2.70 -18.48
C ALA A 94 7.00 -1.58 -17.45
N ALA A 95 5.87 -1.60 -16.73
CA ALA A 95 5.57 -0.60 -15.72
C ALA A 95 6.58 -0.64 -14.54
N ARG A 96 6.99 -1.83 -14.08
CA ARG A 96 8.00 -1.98 -13.04
C ARG A 96 9.38 -1.50 -13.49
N ARG A 97 9.73 -1.67 -14.77
CA ARG A 97 10.98 -1.14 -15.34
C ARG A 97 11.02 0.39 -15.28
N LEU A 98 9.91 1.07 -15.61
CA LEU A 98 9.83 2.53 -15.53
C LEU A 98 10.04 3.03 -14.09
N LEU A 99 9.36 2.42 -13.11
CA LEU A 99 9.59 2.76 -11.70
C LEU A 99 11.04 2.53 -11.26
N ALA A 100 11.63 1.41 -11.66
CA ALA A 100 13.01 1.07 -11.31
C ALA A 100 14.03 2.04 -11.92
N GLN A 101 13.74 2.63 -13.09
CA GLN A 101 14.58 3.68 -13.68
C GLN A 101 14.54 4.97 -12.85
N GLY A 102 13.38 5.32 -12.29
CA GLY A 102 13.25 6.46 -11.38
C GLY A 102 13.95 6.23 -10.03
N LEU A 103 13.89 5.02 -9.49
CA LEU A 103 14.50 4.63 -8.21
C LEU A 103 15.93 4.06 -8.37
N ASN A 104 16.69 4.56 -9.35
CA ASN A 104 18.04 4.07 -9.60
C ASN A 104 19.03 4.44 -8.47
N PRO A 105 20.20 3.79 -8.37
CA PRO A 105 21.18 4.05 -7.31
C PRO A 105 21.62 5.52 -7.18
N GLY A 106 21.66 6.26 -8.30
CA GLY A 106 21.99 7.69 -8.30
C GLY A 106 20.90 8.54 -7.66
N PHE A 107 19.62 8.24 -7.91
CA PHE A 107 18.50 8.89 -7.23
C PHE A 107 18.54 8.59 -5.72
N ILE A 108 18.74 7.33 -5.33
CA ILE A 108 18.86 6.93 -3.93
C ILE A 108 20.03 7.65 -3.22
N ALA A 109 21.18 7.78 -3.90
CA ALA A 109 22.32 8.50 -3.36
C ALA A 109 22.02 9.98 -3.12
N ARG A 110 21.27 10.65 -4.02
CA ARG A 110 20.83 12.04 -3.84
C ARG A 110 19.76 12.19 -2.76
N MET A 111 18.89 11.20 -2.59
CA MET A 111 17.84 11.23 -1.56
C MET A 111 18.37 11.00 -0.15
N ARG A 112 19.52 10.32 0.01
CA ARG A 112 20.12 10.07 1.34
C ARG A 112 20.27 11.34 2.20
N PRO A 113 20.94 12.42 1.75
CA PRO A 113 21.05 13.64 2.55
C PRO A 113 19.70 14.32 2.79
N VAL A 114 18.74 14.20 1.87
CA VAL A 114 17.38 14.74 2.04
C VAL A 114 16.64 14.01 3.16
N VAL A 115 16.67 12.68 3.17
CA VAL A 115 16.07 11.86 4.22
C VAL A 115 16.73 12.15 5.56
N GLN A 116 18.06 12.29 5.60
CA GLN A 116 18.78 12.65 6.82
C GLN A 116 18.26 13.97 7.39
N GLN A 117 18.16 15.02 6.57
CA GLN A 117 17.65 16.31 7.01
C GLN A 117 16.21 16.25 7.51
N ILE A 118 15.33 15.49 6.84
CA ILE A 118 13.94 15.31 7.27
C ILE A 118 13.87 14.67 8.66
N VAL A 119 14.69 13.63 8.89
CA VAL A 119 14.76 12.93 10.19
C VAL A 119 15.36 13.83 11.26
N ASP A 120 16.46 14.53 10.97
CA ASP A 120 17.12 15.43 11.91
C ASP A 120 16.15 16.52 12.39
N ASN A 121 15.41 17.15 11.47
CA ASN A 121 14.40 18.15 11.82
C ASN A 121 13.30 17.57 12.73
N ALA A 122 12.78 16.38 12.41
CA ALA A 122 11.75 15.74 13.24
C ALA A 122 12.25 15.38 14.65
N LEU A 123 13.54 15.04 14.77
CA LEU A 123 14.17 14.78 16.07
C LEU A 123 14.46 16.06 16.84
N ASP A 124 14.80 17.15 16.17
CA ASP A 124 14.94 18.49 16.78
C ASP A 124 13.58 18.98 17.32
N ASP A 125 12.51 18.81 16.54
CA ASP A 125 11.13 19.13 16.97
C ASP A 125 10.72 18.30 18.18
N LEU A 126 11.02 16.99 18.17
CA LEU A 126 10.79 16.11 19.33
C LEU A 126 11.58 16.56 20.57
N ALA A 127 12.84 16.98 20.40
CA ALA A 127 13.68 17.43 21.51
C ALA A 127 13.23 18.77 22.10
N ALA A 128 12.59 19.62 21.30
CA ALA A 128 12.05 20.90 21.73
C ALA A 128 10.66 20.80 22.39
N ALA A 129 9.94 19.70 22.16
CA ALA A 129 8.58 19.53 22.68
C ALA A 129 8.55 19.18 24.18
N GLU A 130 7.54 19.67 24.89
CA GLU A 130 7.31 19.34 26.30
C GLU A 130 6.57 17.99 26.43
N PRO A 131 7.10 17.00 27.18
CA PRO A 131 6.40 15.74 27.40
C PRO A 131 5.11 15.88 28.21
N PRO A 132 4.10 14.99 28.01
CA PRO A 132 4.10 13.88 27.07
C PRO A 132 3.83 14.32 25.62
N VAL A 133 4.41 13.60 24.67
CA VAL A 133 4.22 13.83 23.23
C VAL A 133 3.74 12.57 22.55
N ASP A 134 2.96 12.72 21.49
CA ASP A 134 2.65 11.62 20.57
C ASP A 134 3.79 11.49 19.53
N PHE A 135 4.56 10.41 19.62
CA PHE A 135 5.66 10.12 18.70
C PHE A 135 5.18 9.94 17.24
N GLN A 136 3.96 9.44 17.05
CA GLN A 136 3.40 9.27 15.72
C GLN A 136 3.18 10.63 15.06
N GLU A 137 2.54 11.56 15.76
CA GLU A 137 2.22 12.90 15.25
C GLU A 137 3.47 13.77 15.04
N ILE A 138 4.44 13.71 15.96
CA ILE A 138 5.61 14.61 15.89
C ILE A 138 6.78 14.05 15.07
N VAL A 139 6.89 12.72 14.91
CA VAL A 139 8.02 12.10 14.18
C VAL A 139 7.55 11.27 12.99
N SER A 140 6.69 10.27 13.22
CA SER A 140 6.43 9.25 12.21
C SER A 140 5.65 9.79 10.99
N VAL A 141 4.59 10.56 11.24
CA VAL A 141 3.77 11.17 10.19
C VAL A 141 4.56 12.23 9.41
N PRO A 142 5.21 13.22 10.05
CA PRO A 142 5.97 14.25 9.32
C PRO A 142 7.09 13.69 8.46
N ILE A 143 7.83 12.67 8.93
CA ILE A 143 8.88 12.03 8.12
C ILE A 143 8.28 11.41 6.86
N GLY A 144 7.18 10.65 6.99
CA GLY A 144 6.53 10.00 5.87
C GLY A 144 5.99 11.00 4.84
N GLU A 145 5.30 12.03 5.33
CA GLU A 145 4.70 13.07 4.49
C GLU A 145 5.75 13.88 3.73
N GLN A 146 6.79 14.37 4.43
CA GLN A 146 7.86 15.15 3.81
C GLN A 146 8.63 14.31 2.77
N LEU A 147 8.93 13.05 3.08
CA LEU A 147 9.61 12.17 2.14
C LEU A 147 8.77 11.95 0.88
N MET A 148 7.49 11.62 1.04
CA MET A 148 6.59 11.41 -0.10
C MET A 148 6.40 12.70 -0.91
N ALA A 149 6.35 13.86 -0.25
CA ALA A 149 6.24 15.15 -0.90
C ALA A 149 7.46 15.41 -1.81
N LYS A 150 8.67 15.06 -1.36
CA LYS A 150 9.89 15.10 -2.19
C LYS A 150 9.84 14.12 -3.35
N LEU A 151 9.36 12.90 -3.14
CA LEU A 151 9.25 11.90 -4.22
C LEU A 151 8.25 12.31 -5.31
N LEU A 152 7.12 12.90 -4.91
CA LEU A 152 6.07 13.36 -5.82
C LEU A 152 6.32 14.77 -6.38
N GLY A 153 7.26 15.51 -5.78
CA GLY A 153 7.56 16.91 -6.09
C GLY A 153 6.37 17.83 -5.82
N VAL A 154 5.70 17.64 -4.68
CA VAL A 154 4.56 18.46 -4.21
C VAL A 154 4.87 19.00 -2.81
N GLU A 155 3.97 19.83 -2.27
CA GLU A 155 4.06 20.30 -0.89
C GLU A 155 3.57 19.22 0.10
N PRO A 156 4.11 19.16 1.34
CA PRO A 156 3.70 18.18 2.36
C PRO A 156 2.20 18.14 2.63
N GLU A 157 1.52 19.29 2.60
CA GLU A 157 0.07 19.40 2.82
C GLU A 157 -0.72 18.63 1.75
N THR A 158 -0.23 18.61 0.50
CA THR A 158 -0.85 17.80 -0.56
C THR A 158 -0.76 16.32 -0.23
N VAL A 159 0.35 15.87 0.37
CA VAL A 159 0.50 14.47 0.79
C VAL A 159 -0.41 14.16 1.97
N HIS A 160 -0.54 15.07 2.93
CA HIS A 160 -1.45 14.91 4.06
C HIS A 160 -2.89 14.70 3.58
N GLU A 161 -3.36 15.51 2.63
CA GLU A 161 -4.68 15.35 2.00
C GLU A 161 -4.81 14.00 1.27
N LEU A 162 -3.81 13.61 0.46
CA LEU A 162 -3.79 12.29 -0.20
C LEU A 162 -3.87 11.15 0.82
N ALA A 163 -3.12 11.22 1.91
CA ALA A 163 -3.09 10.21 2.96
C ALA A 163 -4.47 10.07 3.63
N ALA A 164 -5.16 11.17 3.92
CA ALA A 164 -6.51 11.14 4.47
C ALA A 164 -7.52 10.47 3.53
N HIS A 165 -7.38 10.67 2.20
CA HIS A 165 -8.20 9.98 1.22
C HIS A 165 -7.90 8.47 1.13
N VAL A 166 -6.62 8.08 1.21
CA VAL A 166 -6.20 6.68 1.24
C VAL A 166 -6.70 5.98 2.49
N ASP A 167 -6.52 6.59 3.66
CA ASP A 167 -6.92 6.01 4.95
C ASP A 167 -8.44 5.76 4.99
N ALA A 168 -9.22 6.76 4.58
CA ALA A 168 -10.66 6.59 4.45
C ALA A 168 -11.02 5.47 3.47
N ALA A 169 -10.45 5.46 2.26
CA ALA A 169 -10.77 4.45 1.24
C ALA A 169 -10.34 3.01 1.63
N MET A 170 -9.33 2.88 2.48
CA MET A 170 -8.82 1.58 2.96
C MET A 170 -9.47 1.13 4.28
N SER A 171 -10.30 1.96 4.91
CA SER A 171 -11.06 1.58 6.09
C SER A 171 -12.11 0.53 5.74
N VAL A 172 -11.80 -0.73 6.03
CA VAL A 172 -12.63 -1.91 5.75
C VAL A 172 -13.91 -1.94 6.61
N CYS A 173 -14.01 -1.13 7.67
CA CYS A 173 -15.00 -1.35 8.73
C CYS A 173 -15.91 -0.17 9.07
N GLU A 174 -15.71 1.05 8.54
CA GLU A 174 -16.37 2.23 9.13
C GLU A 174 -17.11 3.18 8.19
N ILE A 175 -16.95 3.07 6.86
CA ILE A 175 -17.60 3.99 5.91
C ILE A 175 -18.45 3.26 4.87
N GLY A 176 -19.61 3.84 4.55
CA GLY A 176 -20.51 3.29 3.53
C GLY A 176 -19.93 3.40 2.11
N ASP A 177 -20.38 2.51 1.21
CA ASP A 177 -19.87 2.34 -0.16
C ASP A 177 -19.75 3.65 -0.98
N GLU A 178 -20.69 4.57 -0.80
CA GLU A 178 -20.70 5.88 -1.48
C GLU A 178 -19.53 6.76 -1.03
N GLU A 179 -19.20 6.75 0.27
CA GLU A 179 -18.11 7.56 0.81
C GLU A 179 -16.74 6.99 0.40
N VAL A 180 -16.57 5.66 0.42
CA VAL A 180 -15.37 4.98 -0.11
C VAL A 180 -15.13 5.40 -1.57
N SER A 181 -16.19 5.29 -2.39
CA SER A 181 -16.13 5.61 -3.82
C SER A 181 -15.80 7.08 -4.07
N ARG A 182 -16.38 7.98 -3.26
CA ARG A 182 -16.12 9.42 -3.33
C ARG A 182 -14.67 9.76 -2.94
N ARG A 183 -14.17 9.18 -1.85
CA ARG A 183 -12.78 9.38 -1.37
C ARG A 183 -11.76 8.87 -2.38
N TRP A 184 -12.03 7.70 -2.96
CA TRP A 184 -11.20 7.12 -3.99
C TRP A 184 -11.19 7.94 -5.29
N SER A 185 -12.36 8.46 -5.69
CA SER A 185 -12.46 9.34 -6.86
C SER A 185 -11.67 10.63 -6.66
N ALA A 186 -11.79 11.26 -5.48
CA ALA A 186 -11.02 12.45 -5.13
C ALA A 186 -9.51 12.19 -5.16
N LEU A 187 -9.06 11.07 -4.58
CA LEU A 187 -7.66 10.63 -4.63
C LEU A 187 -7.17 10.52 -6.09
N CYS A 188 -7.95 9.87 -6.95
CA CYS A 188 -7.59 9.71 -8.36
C CYS A 188 -7.49 11.06 -9.07
N THR A 189 -8.43 11.97 -8.85
CA THR A 189 -8.39 13.33 -9.42
C THR A 189 -7.13 14.07 -8.99
N MET A 190 -6.80 14.07 -7.69
CA MET A 190 -5.59 14.73 -7.18
C MET A 190 -4.31 14.18 -7.83
N VAL A 191 -4.19 12.85 -7.92
CA VAL A 191 -3.02 12.20 -8.55
C VAL A 191 -2.92 12.54 -10.04
N ILE A 192 -4.04 12.56 -10.76
CA ILE A 192 -4.09 12.96 -12.18
C ILE A 192 -3.65 14.42 -12.34
N ASP A 193 -4.10 15.32 -11.48
CA ASP A 193 -3.73 16.74 -11.53
C ASP A 193 -2.24 16.96 -11.23
N ILE A 194 -1.68 16.22 -10.27
CA ILE A 194 -0.24 16.21 -10.01
C ILE A 194 0.51 15.73 -11.26
N LEU A 195 0.07 14.63 -11.88
CA LEU A 195 0.71 14.07 -13.08
C LEU A 195 0.67 15.04 -14.26
N HIS A 196 -0.47 15.71 -14.51
CA HIS A 196 -0.58 16.73 -15.55
C HIS A 196 0.40 17.88 -15.33
N ARG A 197 0.54 18.35 -14.09
CA ARG A 197 1.55 19.37 -13.75
C ARG A 197 2.96 18.88 -14.01
N LYS A 198 3.31 17.65 -13.60
CA LYS A 198 4.66 17.08 -13.85
C LYS A 198 4.96 16.85 -15.33
N LEU A 199 3.94 16.58 -16.15
CA LEU A 199 4.09 16.48 -17.61
C LEU A 199 4.31 17.85 -18.26
N ALA A 200 3.66 18.91 -17.76
CA ALA A 200 3.81 20.27 -18.29
C ALA A 200 5.12 20.92 -17.82
N GLU A 201 5.44 20.79 -16.53
CA GLU A 201 6.58 21.41 -15.85
C GLU A 201 7.31 20.36 -15.00
N PRO A 202 8.21 19.57 -15.62
CA PRO A 202 8.92 18.51 -14.91
C PRO A 202 9.93 19.08 -13.89
N GLY A 203 9.99 18.45 -12.71
CA GLY A 203 10.98 18.75 -11.66
C GLY A 203 12.04 17.66 -11.49
N ASP A 204 12.96 17.85 -10.52
CA ASP A 204 13.88 16.80 -10.05
C ASP A 204 13.20 15.94 -8.98
N ASP A 205 12.16 15.22 -9.39
CA ASP A 205 11.38 14.31 -8.55
C ASP A 205 11.11 12.98 -9.27
N LEU A 206 10.73 11.96 -8.48
CA LEU A 206 10.52 10.60 -8.99
C LEU A 206 9.38 10.58 -10.02
N LEU A 207 8.29 11.30 -9.74
CA LEU A 207 7.11 11.30 -10.60
C LEU A 207 7.38 11.94 -11.96
N SER A 208 8.12 13.06 -12.00
CA SER A 208 8.60 13.70 -13.22
C SER A 208 9.49 12.76 -14.04
N THR A 209 10.41 12.05 -13.37
CA THR A 209 11.30 11.08 -14.02
C THR A 209 10.50 9.97 -14.71
N ILE A 210 9.50 9.41 -14.01
CA ILE A 210 8.62 8.36 -14.57
C ILE A 210 7.76 8.91 -15.70
N ALA A 211 7.19 10.11 -15.53
CA ALA A 211 6.32 10.74 -16.52
C ALA A 211 7.06 11.03 -17.83
N GLN A 212 8.33 11.42 -17.76
CA GLN A 212 9.19 11.64 -18.93
C GLN A 212 9.62 10.34 -19.62
N ALA A 213 9.89 9.29 -18.86
CA ALA A 213 10.30 7.99 -19.41
C ALA A 213 9.18 7.25 -20.16
N ASN A 214 7.92 7.67 -19.97
CA ASN A 214 6.74 7.09 -20.59
C ASN A 214 6.19 7.91 -21.78
N ARG A 215 6.96 8.89 -22.28
CA ARG A 215 6.69 9.62 -23.53
C ARG A 215 7.37 8.96 -24.72
#